data_AF-A0A7Z0MYS9-F1
#
_entry.id   AF-A0A7Z0MYS9-F1
#
_cell.length_a   1.000
_cell.length_b   1.000
_cell.length_c   1.000
_cell.angle_alpha   90.00
_cell.angle_beta   90.00
_cell.angle_gamma   90.00
#
_symmetry.space_group_name_H-M   'P 1'
#
loop_
_entity.id
_entity.type
_entity.pdbx_description
1 polymer ?
#
loop_
_entity_poly.entity_id
_entity_poly.type
_entity_poly.pdbx_seq_one_letter_code
_entity_poly.pdbx_strand_id
1 'polypeptide(L)' 'RQLIRKFGPLPEGFLQRIQIATPAQRETWSLNLLDAATLDEVFGD' A
#
# COMPACT_ATOMS: atom_id res chain seq x y z
N ARG A 1 2.78 -8.72 1.62
CA ARG A 1 3.84 -9.06 2.61
C ARG A 1 4.79 -7.89 2.89
N GLN A 2 5.26 -7.15 1.87
CA GLN A 2 6.17 -6.00 2.09
C GLN A 2 5.57 -4.92 3.00
N LEU A 3 4.31 -4.56 2.76
CA LEU A 3 3.56 -3.62 3.61
C LEU A 3 3.53 -4.02 5.09
N ILE A 4 3.31 -5.32 5.36
CA ILE A 4 3.29 -5.84 6.73
C ILE A 4 4.68 -5.77 7.38
N ARG A 5 5.75 -5.91 6.60
CA ARG A 5 7.12 -5.79 7.10
C ARG A 5 7.50 -4.35 7.43
N LYS A 6 7.07 -3.38 6.62
CA LYS A 6 7.40 -1.95 6.80
C LYS A 6 6.51 -1.28 7.85
N PHE A 7 5.22 -1.60 7.87
CA PHE A 7 4.22 -0.88 8.67
C PHE A 7 3.53 -1.73 9.74
N GLY A 8 3.82 -3.03 9.82
CA GLY A 8 3.14 -3.94 10.75
C GLY A 8 1.79 -4.43 10.22
N PRO A 9 0.93 -5.03 11.08
CA PRO A 9 -0.35 -5.58 10.67
C PRO A 9 -1.21 -4.50 9.99
N LEU A 10 -1.74 -4.83 8.81
CA LEU A 10 -2.56 -3.89 8.05
C LEU A 10 -3.96 -3.77 8.66
N PRO A 11 -4.48 -2.54 8.86
CA PRO A 11 -5.84 -2.34 9.32
C PRO A 11 -6.87 -2.93 8.35
N GLU A 12 -8.03 -3.28 8.89
CA GLU A 12 -9.19 -3.70 8.10
C GLU A 12 -9.56 -2.59 7.10
N GLY A 13 -9.73 -2.95 5.82
CA GLY A 13 -9.97 -2.00 4.71
C GLY A 13 -8.77 -1.86 3.76
N PHE A 14 -7.53 -1.85 4.25
CA PHE A 14 -6.35 -1.81 3.35
C PHE A 14 -6.20 -3.10 2.55
N LEU A 15 -6.50 -4.25 3.15
CA LEU A 15 -6.51 -5.53 2.44
C LEU A 15 -7.53 -5.54 1.30
N GLN A 16 -8.75 -5.05 1.54
CA GLN A 16 -9.79 -4.94 0.51
C GLN A 16 -9.35 -3.98 -0.60
N ARG A 17 -8.77 -2.83 -0.23
CA ARG A 17 -8.23 -1.84 -1.18
C ARG A 17 -7.18 -2.45 -2.11
N ILE A 18 -6.28 -3.29 -1.58
CA ILE A 18 -5.28 -4.00 -2.38
C ILE A 18 -5.93 -5.02 -3.33
N GLN A 19 -6.98 -5.71 -2.90
CA GLN A 19 -7.67 -6.71 -3.73
C GLN A 19 -8.40 -6.09 -4.92
N ILE A 20 -9.00 -4.92 -4.74
CA ILE A 20 -9.76 -4.23 -5.80
C ILE A 20 -8.91 -3.24 -6.62
N ALA A 21 -7.62 -3.10 -6.28
CA ALA A 21 -6.73 -2.13 -6.92
C ALA A 21 -6.46 -2.47 -8.39
N THR A 22 -6.53 -1.44 -9.23
CA THR A 22 -6.16 -1.57 -10.64
C THR A 22 -4.65 -1.87 -10.77
N PRO A 23 -4.21 -2.42 -11.92
CA PRO A 23 -2.79 -2.63 -12.17
C PRO A 23 -1.97 -1.34 -12.02
N ALA A 24 -2.48 -0.21 -12.52
CA ALA A 24 -1.82 1.09 -12.42
C ALA A 24 -1.65 1.53 -10.96
N GLN A 25 -2.70 1.41 -10.13
CA GLN A 25 -2.61 1.73 -8.70
C GLN A 25 -1.58 0.85 -7.98
N ARG A 26 -1.52 -0.44 -8.33
CA ARG A 26 -0.53 -1.35 -7.73
C ARG A 26 0.90 -1.00 -8.11
N GLU A 27 1.12 -0.52 -9.34
CA GLU A 27 2.43 -0.04 -9.78
C GLU A 27 2.82 1.25 -9.04
N THR A 28 1.93 2.24 -8.97
CA THR A 28 2.14 3.47 -8.18
C THR A 28 2.48 3.16 -6.73
N TRP A 29 1.70 2.31 -6.06
CA TRP A 29 1.97 1.95 -4.66
C TRP A 29 3.27 1.18 -4.48
N SER A 30 3.72 0.43 -5.48
CA SER A 30 5.01 -0.27 -5.44
C SER A 30 6.18 0.71 -5.49
N LEU A 31 6.03 1.82 -6.21
CA LEU A 31 6.98 2.92 -6.24
C LEU A 31 6.93 3.73 -4.94
N ASN A 32 5.73 4.14 -4.51
CA ASN A 32 5.54 4.92 -3.28
C ASN A 32 6.06 4.17 -2.05
N LEU A 33 5.95 2.83 -2.02
CA LEU A 33 6.44 2.01 -0.93
C LEU A 33 7.94 2.18 -0.63
N LEU A 34 8.74 2.61 -1.61
CA LEU A 34 10.17 2.81 -1.43
C LEU A 34 10.44 3.94 -0.43
N ASP A 35 9.76 5.08 -0.61
CA ASP A 35 10.03 6.31 0.15
C ASP A 35 8.99 6.62 1.23
N ALA A 36 7.78 6.06 1.14
CA ALA A 36 6.68 6.37 2.05
C ALA A 36 7.00 6.04 3.52
N ALA A 37 6.80 7.00 4.42
CA ALA A 37 6.92 6.80 5.87
C ALA A 37 5.64 6.23 6.49
N THR A 38 4.51 6.34 5.77
CA THR A 38 3.19 5.91 6.24
C THR A 38 2.41 5.13 5.18
N LEU A 39 1.40 4.37 5.61
CA LEU A 39 0.48 3.71 4.67
C LEU A 39 -0.26 4.73 3.81
N ASP A 40 -0.60 5.90 4.37
CA ASP A 40 -1.29 6.96 3.62
C ASP A 40 -0.45 7.43 2.43
N GLU A 41 0.85 7.65 2.61
CA GLU A 41 1.78 7.99 1.52
C GLU A 41 1.93 6.87 0.49
N VAL A 42 1.81 5.60 0.89
CA VAL A 42 1.82 4.48 -0.07
C VAL A 42 0.57 4.49 -0.93
N PHE A 43 -0.59 4.63 -0.29
CA PHE A 43 -1.88 4.49 -0.94
C PHE A 43 -2.47 5.83 -1.40
N GLY A 44 -1.76 6.94 -1.21
CA GLY A 44 -2.11 8.26 -1.74
C GLY A 44 -2.16 8.24 -3.27
N ASP A 45 -2.87 9.22 -3.83
CA ASP A 45 -2.92 9.46 -5.28
C ASP A 45 -1.58 10.04 -5.78
#